data_AF-A0A496B8U9-F1
#
_entry.id   AF-A0A496B8U9-F1
#
_cell.length_a   1.000
_cell.length_b   1.000
_cell.length_c   1.000
_cell.angle_alpha   90.00
_cell.angle_beta   90.00
_cell.angle_gamma   90.00
#
_symmetry.space_group_name_H-M   'P 1'
#
loop_
_entity.id
_entity.type
_entity.pdbx_description
1 polymer ?
#
loop_
_entity_poly.entity_id
_entity_poly.type
_entity_poly.pdbx_seq_one_letter_code
_entity_poly.pdbx_strand_id
1 'polypeptide(L)'
;MNWSPRVKPIKIRQLYRYARLGIYEDTLLHDVGWELHARCADIATVADVYREGCVPCPKCGTKITRRIDPLFSKGEGGTREHWFRCPHCTGRLLWRDCRQALRNTPRCFDCRAVLQKEVVLRCACGKTWSQEAYKQSTRTRVLLPCPHCLELVRRPDTPPRDRTTKNRRSEPELQCPKCQSVARHQHGNIECTACGYKRRWRDYRKSLKKKDEKLECPNCEHTFKWQAWRKSVRSLRTGNPQPARDFVEKWRKCRTPQQRMIQIDTLLQTLHGRGPLAPLFIDSGEHKIREMLDDLAS
;
A
#
# COMPACT_ATOMS: atom_id res chain seq x y z
N MET A 1 3.29 -18.08 -11.10
CA MET A 1 3.08 -16.62 -11.18
C MET A 1 4.37 -15.95 -11.59
N ASN A 2 4.38 -15.36 -12.78
CA ASN A 2 5.49 -14.56 -13.26
C ASN A 2 5.13 -13.10 -12.99
N TRP A 3 5.83 -12.48 -12.06
CA TRP A 3 5.71 -11.05 -11.81
C TRP A 3 6.42 -10.28 -12.91
N SER A 4 5.84 -9.15 -13.31
CA SER A 4 6.38 -8.29 -14.37
C SER A 4 7.81 -7.88 -14.03
N PRO A 5 8.76 -7.96 -14.98
CA PRO A 5 10.14 -7.57 -14.72
C PRO A 5 10.26 -6.07 -14.45
N ARG A 6 11.41 -5.66 -13.93
CA ARG A 6 11.75 -4.24 -13.84
C ARG A 6 12.13 -3.72 -15.21
N VAL A 7 11.83 -2.46 -15.47
CA VAL A 7 12.10 -1.79 -16.75
C VAL A 7 13.59 -1.54 -16.88
N LYS A 8 14.15 -1.84 -18.04
CA LYS A 8 15.58 -1.64 -18.30
C LYS A 8 15.88 -0.13 -18.42
N PRO A 9 16.88 0.41 -17.69
CA PRO A 9 17.28 1.81 -17.77
C PRO A 9 17.54 2.31 -19.20
N ILE A 10 18.09 1.45 -20.06
CA ILE A 10 18.43 1.80 -21.44
C ILE A 10 17.20 2.23 -22.25
N LYS A 11 16.04 1.57 -22.06
CA LYS A 11 14.81 1.93 -22.75
C LYS A 11 14.31 3.31 -22.31
N ILE A 12 14.41 3.61 -21.01
CA ILE A 12 14.04 4.92 -20.46
C ILE A 12 14.96 6.02 -21.02
N ARG A 13 16.27 5.80 -21.02
CA ARG A 13 17.24 6.75 -21.59
C ARG A 13 17.00 7.02 -23.07
N GLN A 14 16.75 5.96 -23.85
CA GLN A 14 16.46 6.08 -25.28
C GLN A 14 15.18 6.90 -25.52
N LEU A 15 14.13 6.63 -24.74
CA LEU A 15 12.86 7.34 -24.81
C LEU A 15 13.02 8.85 -24.52
N TYR A 16 13.80 9.23 -23.50
CA TYR A 16 14.10 10.65 -23.23
C TYR A 16 15.02 11.29 -24.27
N ARG A 17 15.97 10.53 -24.84
CA ARG A 17 16.83 11.04 -25.92
C ARG A 17 16.01 11.42 -27.15
N TYR A 18 15.04 10.59 -27.57
CA TYR A 18 14.15 10.92 -28.69
C TYR A 18 13.19 12.06 -28.34
N ALA A 19 12.65 12.08 -27.13
CA ALA A 19 11.79 13.17 -26.69
C ALA A 19 12.50 14.55 -26.73
N ARG A 20 13.80 14.62 -26.38
CA ARG A 20 14.62 15.84 -26.51
C ARG A 20 14.78 16.33 -27.96
N LEU A 21 14.66 15.43 -28.94
CA LEU A 21 14.67 15.76 -30.37
C LEU A 21 13.26 16.07 -30.93
N GLY A 22 12.23 16.07 -30.07
CA GLY A 22 10.83 16.21 -30.50
C GLY A 22 10.26 14.97 -31.18
N ILE A 23 10.95 13.83 -31.12
CA ILE A 23 10.55 12.59 -31.78
C ILE A 23 9.88 11.67 -30.74
N TYR A 24 8.64 11.28 -30.99
CA TYR A 24 7.92 10.29 -30.19
C TYR A 24 7.80 8.99 -30.97
N GLU A 25 8.74 8.07 -30.75
CA GLU A 25 8.67 6.72 -31.30
C GLU A 25 7.56 5.93 -30.57
N ASP A 26 6.40 5.75 -31.21
CA ASP A 26 5.21 5.21 -30.55
C ASP A 26 5.43 3.79 -30.02
N THR A 27 6.19 2.96 -30.73
CA THR A 27 6.53 1.57 -30.33
C THR A 27 7.30 1.54 -29.02
N LEU A 28 8.43 2.26 -28.94
CA LEU A 28 9.24 2.34 -27.72
C LEU A 28 8.45 2.91 -26.54
N LEU A 29 7.61 3.91 -26.80
CA LEU A 29 6.79 4.56 -25.79
C LEU A 29 5.69 3.61 -25.27
N HIS A 30 5.06 2.86 -26.17
CA HIS A 30 4.10 1.82 -25.84
C HIS A 30 4.75 0.71 -25.00
N ASP A 31 5.92 0.22 -25.43
CA ASP A 31 6.68 -0.83 -24.74
C ASP A 31 7.05 -0.44 -23.32
N VAL A 32 7.73 0.69 -23.15
CA VAL A 32 8.13 1.19 -21.82
C VAL A 32 6.91 1.43 -20.94
N GLY A 33 5.87 2.04 -21.50
CA GLY A 33 4.66 2.37 -20.77
C GLY A 33 3.90 1.15 -20.27
N TRP A 34 3.77 0.10 -21.10
CA TRP A 34 3.12 -1.14 -20.67
C TRP A 34 3.98 -1.98 -19.72
N GLU A 35 5.31 -1.99 -19.87
CA GLU A 35 6.19 -2.62 -18.89
C GLU A 35 6.05 -1.94 -17.52
N LEU A 36 6.05 -0.60 -17.48
CA LEU A 36 5.78 0.17 -16.26
C LEU A 36 4.38 -0.12 -15.71
N HIS A 37 3.36 -0.13 -16.57
CA HIS A 37 1.97 -0.39 -16.16
C HIS A 37 1.84 -1.77 -15.52
N ALA A 38 2.38 -2.81 -16.16
CA ALA A 38 2.33 -4.18 -15.64
C ALA A 38 3.04 -4.28 -14.28
N ARG A 39 4.22 -3.66 -14.14
CA ARG A 39 4.94 -3.59 -12.86
C ARG A 39 4.17 -2.82 -11.79
N CYS A 40 3.56 -1.69 -12.14
CA CYS A 40 2.72 -0.91 -11.24
C CYS A 40 1.48 -1.72 -10.77
N ALA A 41 0.84 -2.45 -11.68
CA ALA A 41 -0.31 -3.30 -11.35
C ALA A 41 0.08 -4.41 -10.35
N ASP A 42 1.25 -5.02 -10.53
CA ASP A 42 1.78 -6.02 -9.60
C ASP A 42 2.07 -5.43 -8.22
N ILE A 43 2.70 -4.25 -8.16
CA ILE A 43 2.97 -3.54 -6.90
C ILE A 43 1.67 -3.21 -6.16
N ALA A 44 0.66 -2.71 -6.88
CA ALA A 44 -0.66 -2.41 -6.33
C ALA A 44 -1.32 -3.68 -5.78
N THR A 45 -1.32 -4.77 -6.58
CA THR A 45 -1.86 -6.07 -6.19
C THR A 45 -1.21 -6.60 -4.92
N VAL A 46 0.12 -6.57 -4.84
CA VAL A 46 0.85 -7.02 -3.65
C VAL A 46 0.53 -6.15 -2.44
N ALA A 47 0.41 -4.85 -2.61
CA ALA A 47 0.04 -3.95 -1.51
C ALA A 47 -1.39 -4.23 -1.00
N ASP A 48 -2.32 -4.57 -1.89
CA ASP A 48 -3.70 -4.93 -1.55
C ASP A 48 -3.74 -6.23 -0.75
N VAL A 49 -2.88 -7.21 -1.05
CA VAL A 49 -2.78 -8.46 -0.29
C VAL A 49 -2.48 -8.20 1.20
N TYR A 50 -1.53 -7.31 1.48
CA TYR A 50 -1.18 -6.95 2.86
C TYR A 50 -2.26 -6.09 3.54
N ARG A 51 -3.02 -5.32 2.76
CA ARG A 51 -4.07 -4.43 3.27
C ARG A 51 -5.37 -5.18 3.54
N GLU A 52 -5.80 -6.02 2.61
CA GLU A 52 -7.10 -6.70 2.62
C GLU A 52 -6.99 -8.10 3.22
N GLY A 53 -5.86 -8.79 3.03
CA GLY A 53 -5.68 -10.19 3.40
C GLY A 53 -6.03 -11.17 2.30
N CYS A 54 -6.29 -10.68 1.08
CA CYS A 54 -6.67 -11.51 -0.05
C CYS A 54 -5.43 -11.78 -0.92
N VAL A 55 -5.00 -13.04 -1.00
CA VAL A 55 -3.82 -13.48 -1.77
C VAL A 55 -4.26 -13.97 -3.15
N PRO A 56 -3.73 -13.44 -4.27
CA PRO A 56 -4.05 -13.98 -5.59
C PRO A 56 -3.39 -15.34 -5.78
N CYS A 57 -4.16 -16.30 -6.32
CA CYS A 57 -3.65 -17.60 -6.70
C CYS A 57 -2.55 -17.46 -7.77
N PRO A 58 -1.39 -18.12 -7.61
CA PRO A 58 -0.30 -18.02 -8.57
C PRO A 58 -0.55 -18.72 -9.92
N LYS A 59 -1.62 -19.52 -10.03
CA LYS A 59 -2.02 -20.26 -11.25
C LYS A 59 -3.14 -19.54 -12.02
N CYS A 60 -4.20 -19.10 -11.33
CA CYS A 60 -5.39 -18.50 -11.98
C CYS A 60 -5.72 -17.07 -11.54
N GLY A 61 -4.99 -16.49 -10.59
CA GLY A 61 -5.22 -15.12 -10.10
C GLY A 61 -6.41 -14.96 -9.15
N THR A 62 -7.24 -15.98 -8.93
CA THR A 62 -8.38 -15.93 -7.99
C THR A 62 -7.93 -15.49 -6.59
N LYS A 63 -8.63 -14.51 -6.01
CA LYS A 63 -8.34 -13.97 -4.68
C LYS A 63 -8.76 -14.96 -3.59
N ILE A 64 -7.82 -15.33 -2.73
CA ILE A 64 -8.03 -16.27 -1.61
C ILE A 64 -7.89 -15.49 -0.30
N THR A 65 -8.93 -15.53 0.53
CA THR A 65 -8.90 -14.84 1.83
C THR A 65 -8.02 -15.60 2.81
N ARG A 66 -6.95 -14.95 3.27
CA ARG A 66 -6.07 -15.47 4.32
C ARG A 66 -6.58 -15.06 5.70
N ARG A 67 -6.45 -15.95 6.68
CA ARG A 67 -6.66 -15.60 8.10
C ARG A 67 -5.51 -14.69 8.56
N ILE A 68 -5.71 -13.37 8.49
CA ILE A 68 -4.77 -12.43 9.11
C ILE A 68 -4.92 -12.60 10.62
N ASP A 69 -3.90 -13.17 11.27
CA ASP A 69 -3.87 -13.25 12.72
C ASP A 69 -4.01 -11.83 13.32
N PRO A 70 -5.03 -11.58 14.18
CA PRO A 70 -5.30 -10.27 14.75
C PRO A 70 -4.09 -9.69 15.50
N LEU A 71 -3.11 -10.52 15.90
CA LEU A 71 -1.86 -10.04 16.48
C LEU A 71 -0.99 -9.24 15.49
N PHE A 72 -1.15 -9.38 14.17
CA PHE A 72 -0.39 -8.62 13.16
C PHE A 72 -1.07 -7.36 12.67
N SER A 73 -2.31 -7.10 13.12
CA SER A 73 -3.04 -5.85 12.85
C SER A 73 -2.30 -4.57 13.29
N LYS A 74 -1.27 -4.70 14.15
CA LYS A 74 -0.51 -3.58 14.70
C LYS A 74 0.81 -3.25 13.97
N GLY A 75 1.19 -3.91 12.88
CA GLY A 75 2.40 -3.44 12.19
C GLY A 75 2.93 -4.30 11.05
N GLU A 76 2.59 -3.92 9.83
CA GLU A 76 3.47 -3.96 8.66
C GLU A 76 3.09 -2.77 7.76
N GLY A 77 3.60 -1.58 8.07
CA GLY A 77 3.31 -0.37 7.29
C GLY A 77 3.80 0.97 7.85
N GLY A 78 4.68 0.98 8.85
CA GLY A 78 5.33 2.21 9.36
C GLY A 78 4.45 3.20 10.13
N THR A 79 3.12 3.04 10.13
CA THR A 79 2.23 3.92 10.89
C THR A 79 1.61 3.15 12.06
N ARG A 80 1.66 3.71 13.27
CA ARG A 80 0.89 3.26 14.47
C ARG A 80 -0.63 3.35 14.28
N GLU A 81 -1.11 3.54 13.06
CA GLU A 81 -2.52 3.73 12.76
C GLU A 81 -3.22 2.37 12.64
N HIS A 82 -4.24 2.17 13.46
CA HIS A 82 -5.10 1.00 13.44
C HIS A 82 -6.04 1.07 12.23
N TRP A 83 -6.23 -0.07 11.56
CA TRP A 83 -7.30 -0.18 10.58
C TRP A 83 -8.65 -0.18 11.30
N PHE A 84 -9.67 0.34 10.63
CA PHE A 84 -11.05 0.33 11.09
C PHE A 84 -11.98 0.01 9.93
N ARG A 85 -13.22 -0.40 10.22
CA ARG A 85 -14.27 -0.55 9.21
C ARG A 85 -15.11 0.72 9.22
N CYS A 86 -15.42 1.25 8.05
CA CYS A 86 -16.40 2.31 7.93
C CYS A 86 -17.75 1.83 8.49
N PRO A 87 -18.42 2.58 9.38
CA PRO A 87 -19.73 2.21 9.89
C PRO A 87 -20.83 2.20 8.81
N HIS A 88 -20.62 2.91 7.69
CA HIS A 88 -21.61 3.04 6.63
C HIS A 88 -21.43 2.02 5.51
N CYS A 89 -20.21 1.89 4.95
CA CYS A 89 -19.95 0.98 3.83
C CYS A 89 -19.27 -0.32 4.22
N THR A 90 -18.93 -0.52 5.51
CA THR A 90 -18.14 -1.65 6.04
C THR A 90 -16.73 -1.78 5.46
N GLY A 91 -16.34 -0.90 4.54
CA GLY A 91 -15.03 -0.85 3.90
C GLY A 91 -13.90 -0.71 4.91
N ARG A 92 -12.82 -1.46 4.70
CA ARG A 92 -11.64 -1.45 5.56
C ARG A 92 -10.74 -0.26 5.22
N LEU A 93 -10.46 0.59 6.20
CA LEU A 93 -9.79 1.88 6.02
C LEU A 93 -8.68 2.10 7.06
N LEU A 94 -7.72 2.95 6.70
CA LEU A 94 -6.82 3.62 7.63
C LEU A 94 -7.15 5.12 7.69
N TRP A 95 -6.84 5.76 8.81
CA TRP A 95 -7.09 7.21 8.94
C TRP A 95 -6.30 8.02 7.91
N ARG A 96 -5.07 7.60 7.59
CA ARG A 96 -4.30 8.13 6.45
C ARG A 96 -5.01 8.00 5.11
N ASP A 97 -5.81 6.96 4.87
CA ASP A 97 -6.51 6.80 3.58
C ASP A 97 -7.57 7.91 3.43
N CYS A 98 -8.29 8.23 4.51
CA CYS A 98 -9.26 9.34 4.53
C CYS A 98 -8.58 10.69 4.27
N ARG A 99 -7.43 10.94 4.91
CA ARG A 99 -6.63 12.16 4.67
C ARG A 99 -6.09 12.22 3.25
N GLN A 100 -5.61 11.10 2.71
CA GLN A 100 -5.05 11.06 1.35
C GLN A 100 -6.14 11.30 0.31
N ALA A 101 -7.34 10.76 0.50
CA ALA A 101 -8.48 11.01 -0.38
C ALA A 101 -8.81 12.51 -0.48
N LEU A 102 -8.78 13.23 0.63
CA LEU A 102 -8.97 14.70 0.63
C LEU A 102 -7.80 15.47 0.04
N ARG A 103 -6.59 14.93 0.04
CA ARG A 103 -5.46 15.57 -0.68
C ARG A 103 -5.60 15.38 -2.19
N ASN A 104 -6.09 14.22 -2.61
CA ASN A 104 -6.29 13.90 -4.02
C ASN A 104 -7.49 14.66 -4.59
N THR A 105 -8.59 14.68 -3.85
CA THR A 105 -9.83 15.36 -4.21
C THR A 105 -10.27 16.24 -3.03
N PRO A 106 -9.76 17.47 -2.93
CA PRO A 106 -10.11 18.38 -1.86
C PRO A 106 -11.61 18.62 -1.84
N ARG A 107 -12.21 18.48 -0.67
CA ARG A 107 -13.62 18.76 -0.41
C ARG A 107 -13.76 19.76 0.69
N CYS A 108 -14.79 20.59 0.60
CA CYS A 108 -15.16 21.43 1.71
C CYS A 108 -15.55 20.58 2.91
N PHE A 109 -15.09 20.95 4.09
CA PHE A 109 -15.52 20.30 5.33
C PHE A 109 -16.97 20.64 5.72
N ASP A 110 -17.45 21.76 5.17
CA ASP A 110 -18.78 22.35 5.21
C ASP A 110 -19.83 21.64 4.36
N CYS A 111 -19.79 22.09 3.09
CA CYS A 111 -20.69 21.77 2.00
C CYS A 111 -20.43 20.37 1.41
N ARG A 112 -19.30 19.71 1.74
CA ARG A 112 -18.81 18.44 1.15
C ARG A 112 -18.57 18.44 -0.37
N ALA A 113 -18.85 19.56 -1.06
CA ALA A 113 -18.56 19.75 -2.47
C ALA A 113 -17.06 19.70 -2.74
N VAL A 114 -16.69 19.24 -3.93
CA VAL A 114 -15.31 19.23 -4.41
C VAL A 114 -14.85 20.68 -4.58
N LEU A 115 -13.66 20.99 -4.04
CA LEU A 115 -13.07 22.32 -4.14
C LEU A 115 -12.39 22.48 -5.49
N GLN A 116 -12.51 23.66 -6.07
CA GLN A 116 -11.75 24.04 -7.24
C GLN A 116 -10.29 24.25 -6.83
N LYS A 117 -9.36 23.61 -7.56
CA LYS A 117 -7.94 23.61 -7.24
C LYS A 117 -7.20 24.63 -8.12
N GLU A 118 -7.15 25.87 -7.63
CA GLU A 118 -6.34 26.94 -8.20
C GLU A 118 -5.14 27.23 -7.26
N VAL A 119 -4.67 28.49 -7.21
CA VAL A 119 -3.71 28.96 -6.20
C VAL A 119 -4.27 28.79 -4.79
N VAL A 120 -5.59 28.95 -4.65
CA VAL A 120 -6.35 28.80 -3.40
C VAL A 120 -7.50 27.82 -3.66
N LEU A 121 -7.85 26.99 -2.69
CA LEU A 121 -8.98 26.06 -2.78
C LEU A 121 -10.28 26.81 -2.49
N ARG A 122 -11.29 26.73 -3.38
CA ARG A 122 -12.58 27.43 -3.24
C ARG A 122 -13.76 26.45 -3.22
N CYS A 123 -14.71 26.56 -2.27
CA CYS A 123 -16.04 25.90 -2.34
C CYS A 123 -17.05 26.90 -2.92
N ALA A 124 -18.06 26.38 -3.63
CA ALA A 124 -19.29 27.10 -3.99
C ALA A 124 -20.03 27.74 -2.80
N CYS A 125 -19.79 27.29 -1.56
CA CYS A 125 -20.33 27.89 -0.35
C CYS A 125 -19.56 29.14 0.12
N GLY A 126 -18.67 29.69 -0.70
CA GLY A 126 -17.91 30.92 -0.42
C GLY A 126 -16.65 30.75 0.43
N LYS A 127 -16.37 29.54 0.94
CA LYS A 127 -15.19 29.29 1.77
C LYS A 127 -13.94 29.06 0.92
N THR A 128 -12.81 29.61 1.38
CA THR A 128 -11.52 29.51 0.71
C THR A 128 -10.43 29.01 1.67
N TRP A 129 -9.44 28.29 1.14
CA TRP A 129 -8.30 27.78 1.91
C TRP A 129 -7.01 27.88 1.11
N SER A 130 -5.92 28.31 1.73
CA SER A 130 -4.58 28.02 1.20
C SER A 130 -4.31 26.51 1.22
N GLN A 131 -3.41 26.03 0.37
CA GLN A 131 -3.09 24.60 0.33
C GLN A 131 -2.53 24.10 1.67
N GLU A 132 -1.71 24.91 2.34
CA GLU A 132 -1.11 24.62 3.64
C GLU A 132 -2.18 24.57 4.74
N ALA A 133 -3.07 25.57 4.78
CA ALA A 133 -4.17 25.61 5.76
C ALA A 133 -5.12 24.42 5.58
N TYR A 134 -5.39 24.02 4.34
CA TYR A 134 -6.19 22.85 4.05
C TYR A 134 -5.50 21.55 4.49
N LYS A 135 -4.21 21.38 4.15
CA LYS A 135 -3.40 20.24 4.61
C LYS A 135 -3.35 20.17 6.13
N GLN A 136 -3.23 21.29 6.82
CA GLN A 136 -3.24 21.34 8.28
C GLN A 136 -4.62 20.94 8.84
N SER A 137 -5.70 21.47 8.28
CA SER A 137 -7.08 21.12 8.66
C SER A 137 -7.37 19.62 8.49
N THR A 138 -6.93 19.01 7.38
CA THR A 138 -7.08 17.55 7.18
C THR A 138 -6.30 16.72 8.20
N ARG A 139 -5.18 17.23 8.73
CA ARG A 139 -4.35 16.51 9.71
C ARG A 139 -4.95 16.51 11.11
N THR A 140 -5.57 17.61 11.52
CA THR A 140 -6.06 17.82 12.89
C THR A 140 -7.48 17.34 13.11
N ARG A 141 -8.31 17.29 12.06
CA ARG A 141 -9.71 16.88 12.17
C ARG A 141 -9.88 15.45 12.67
N VAL A 142 -10.94 15.26 13.47
CA VAL A 142 -11.39 13.98 14.03
C VAL A 142 -12.49 13.35 13.16
N LEU A 143 -13.16 14.12 12.30
CA LEU A 143 -14.16 13.63 11.35
C LEU A 143 -13.69 13.93 9.94
N LEU A 144 -13.65 12.90 9.09
CA LEU A 144 -13.30 13.03 7.67
C LEU A 144 -14.26 12.14 6.86
N PRO A 145 -14.59 12.51 5.61
CA PRO A 145 -15.37 11.66 4.73
C PRO A 145 -14.64 10.36 4.40
N CYS A 146 -15.38 9.27 4.37
CA CYS A 146 -14.93 7.98 3.89
C CYS A 146 -14.57 8.07 2.39
N PRO A 147 -13.43 7.53 1.93
CA PRO A 147 -13.10 7.53 0.51
C PRO A 147 -14.04 6.67 -0.35
N HIS A 148 -14.78 5.73 0.24
CA HIS A 148 -15.63 4.80 -0.51
C HIS A 148 -17.08 5.29 -0.60
N CYS A 149 -17.67 5.74 0.51
CA CYS A 149 -19.07 6.16 0.57
C CYS A 149 -19.27 7.65 0.87
N LEU A 150 -18.20 8.42 1.05
CA LEU A 150 -18.21 9.87 1.36
C LEU A 150 -18.89 10.26 2.69
N GLU A 151 -19.51 9.33 3.40
CA GLU A 151 -20.05 9.56 4.73
C GLU A 151 -18.97 9.83 5.77
N LEU A 152 -19.29 10.68 6.75
CA LEU A 152 -18.34 11.12 7.76
C LEU A 152 -17.97 9.97 8.70
N VAL A 153 -16.68 9.67 8.74
CA VAL A 153 -16.11 8.69 9.66
C VAL A 153 -15.29 9.39 10.73
N ARG A 154 -15.48 8.95 11.98
CA ARG A 154 -14.68 9.42 13.11
C ARG A 154 -13.31 8.74 13.11
N ARG A 155 -12.28 9.50 13.46
CA ARG A 155 -10.94 9.00 13.70
C ARG A 155 -11.05 7.89 14.74
N PRO A 156 -10.52 6.69 14.46
CA PRO A 156 -10.45 5.67 15.48
C PRO A 156 -9.66 6.23 16.65
N ASP A 157 -10.24 6.17 17.84
CA ASP A 157 -9.51 6.52 19.05
C ASP A 157 -8.24 5.67 19.07
N THR A 158 -7.09 6.33 19.25
CA THR A 158 -5.88 5.59 19.62
C THR A 158 -6.28 4.82 20.86
N PRO A 159 -6.25 3.47 20.85
CA PRO A 159 -6.61 2.73 22.04
C PRO A 159 -5.75 3.32 23.16
N PRO A 160 -6.34 3.71 24.30
CA PRO A 160 -5.57 4.21 25.41
C PRO A 160 -4.41 3.24 25.63
N ARG A 161 -3.21 3.76 25.93
CA ARG A 161 -2.15 2.95 26.51
C ARG A 161 -2.66 2.52 27.88
N ASP A 162 -3.54 1.53 27.91
CA ASP A 162 -4.19 1.05 29.11
C ASP A 162 -3.13 0.42 30.00
N ARG A 163 -2.72 1.16 31.02
CA ARG A 163 -2.10 0.62 32.22
C ARG A 163 -3.14 0.06 33.19
N THR A 164 -4.43 0.31 32.98
CA THR A 164 -5.46 -0.02 33.97
C THR A 164 -6.84 -0.08 33.32
N THR A 165 -7.20 -1.23 32.74
CA THR A 165 -8.52 -1.86 32.93
C THR A 165 -8.59 -3.17 32.13
N LYS A 166 -8.60 -4.27 32.88
CA LYS A 166 -8.86 -5.64 32.40
C LYS A 166 -10.34 -5.76 32.00
N ASN A 167 -10.73 -5.22 30.85
CA ASN A 167 -12.00 -5.62 30.25
C ASN A 167 -11.75 -6.73 29.22
N ARG A 168 -11.89 -7.96 29.73
CA ARG A 168 -12.33 -9.25 29.13
C ARG A 168 -12.51 -9.33 27.60
N ARG A 169 -11.63 -8.76 26.79
CA ARG A 169 -11.33 -9.33 25.46
C ARG A 169 -10.63 -10.64 25.76
N SER A 170 -11.30 -11.75 25.43
CA SER A 170 -10.68 -13.07 25.34
C SER A 170 -9.28 -12.90 24.79
N GLU A 171 -8.27 -13.05 25.65
CA GLU A 171 -6.88 -13.02 25.21
C GLU A 171 -6.79 -14.04 24.09
N PRO A 172 -6.27 -13.68 22.90
CA PRO A 172 -6.20 -14.62 21.80
C PRO A 172 -5.48 -15.86 22.30
N GLU A 173 -6.15 -17.01 22.26
CA GLU A 173 -5.60 -18.28 22.73
C GLU A 173 -4.28 -18.52 21.99
N LEU A 174 -3.16 -18.28 22.68
CA LEU A 174 -1.85 -18.50 22.09
C LEU A 174 -1.62 -20.00 22.09
N GLN A 175 -1.13 -20.55 20.99
CA GLN A 175 -0.82 -21.98 20.93
C GLN A 175 0.66 -22.21 21.19
N CYS A 176 0.96 -23.18 22.04
CA CYS A 176 2.32 -23.62 22.27
C CYS A 176 2.90 -24.21 20.97
N PRO A 177 4.08 -23.75 20.49
CA PRO A 177 4.68 -24.30 19.29
C PRO A 177 5.19 -25.75 19.46
N LYS A 178 5.35 -26.24 20.70
CA LYS A 178 5.86 -27.59 20.99
C LYS A 178 4.74 -28.63 21.09
N CYS A 179 3.61 -28.27 21.69
CA CYS A 179 2.53 -29.23 22.00
C CYS A 179 1.13 -28.75 21.59
N GLN A 180 1.02 -27.59 20.94
CA GLN A 180 -0.22 -26.97 20.46
C GLN A 180 -1.28 -26.62 21.53
N SER A 181 -1.04 -26.94 22.80
CA SER A 181 -1.92 -26.54 23.90
C SER A 181 -1.95 -25.03 24.11
N VAL A 182 -2.89 -24.58 24.94
CA VAL A 182 -3.01 -23.17 25.33
C VAL A 182 -1.72 -22.68 26.01
N ALA A 183 -1.29 -21.49 25.63
CA ALA A 183 -0.15 -20.80 26.19
C ALA A 183 -0.55 -19.36 26.56
N ARG A 184 0.08 -18.80 27.58
CA ARG A 184 -0.22 -17.48 28.13
C ARG A 184 0.97 -16.54 27.93
N HIS A 185 0.69 -15.27 27.69
CA HIS A 185 1.73 -14.26 27.63
C HIS A 185 1.99 -13.70 29.03
N GLN A 186 3.12 -14.06 29.64
CA GLN A 186 3.51 -13.63 30.98
C GLN A 186 4.91 -13.00 30.94
N HIS A 187 5.05 -11.82 31.55
CA HIS A 187 6.34 -11.12 31.70
C HIS A 187 7.19 -11.01 30.41
N GLY A 188 6.55 -10.78 29.26
CA GLY A 188 7.24 -10.69 27.97
C GLY A 188 7.66 -12.03 27.35
N ASN A 189 7.20 -13.15 27.91
CA ASN A 189 7.36 -14.51 27.41
C ASN A 189 6.00 -15.14 27.10
N ILE A 190 6.00 -16.14 26.23
CA ILE A 190 4.92 -17.10 26.10
C ILE A 190 5.28 -18.32 26.94
N GLU A 191 4.34 -18.74 27.80
CA GLU A 191 4.48 -19.89 28.68
C GLU A 191 3.33 -20.86 28.43
N CYS A 192 3.66 -22.10 28.09
CA CYS A 192 2.69 -23.15 27.85
C CYS A 192 2.19 -23.73 29.17
N THR A 193 0.87 -23.83 29.35
CA THR A 193 0.28 -24.38 30.57
C THR A 193 0.36 -25.91 30.66
N ALA A 194 0.55 -26.62 29.54
CA ALA A 194 0.61 -28.09 29.53
C ALA A 194 2.04 -28.65 29.60
N CYS A 195 3.00 -28.03 28.90
CA CYS A 195 4.36 -28.58 28.79
C CYS A 195 5.46 -27.67 29.37
N GLY A 196 5.10 -26.56 30.01
CA GLY A 196 6.05 -25.61 30.61
C GLY A 196 6.94 -24.87 29.61
N TYR A 197 6.72 -25.02 28.30
CA TYR A 197 7.52 -24.37 27.27
C TYR A 197 7.49 -22.86 27.41
N LYS A 198 8.67 -22.25 27.55
CA LYS A 198 8.88 -20.81 27.69
C LYS A 198 9.66 -20.24 26.51
N ARG A 199 9.17 -19.16 25.91
CA ARG A 199 9.88 -18.43 24.84
C ARG A 199 9.64 -16.93 24.94
N ARG A 200 10.64 -16.12 24.58
CA ARG A 200 10.45 -14.67 24.47
C ARG A 200 9.33 -14.33 23.47
N TRP A 201 8.43 -13.44 23.87
CA TRP A 201 7.28 -13.01 23.05
C TRP A 201 7.71 -12.47 21.68
N ARG A 202 8.82 -11.72 21.64
CA ARG A 202 9.39 -11.21 20.38
C ARG A 202 9.69 -12.34 19.40
N ASP A 203 10.24 -13.44 19.88
CA ASP A 203 10.65 -14.57 19.04
C ASP A 203 9.47 -15.46 18.68
N TYR A 204 8.49 -15.61 19.59
CA TYR A 204 7.21 -16.23 19.27
C TYR A 204 6.44 -15.46 18.18
N ARG A 205 6.38 -14.13 18.26
CA ARG A 205 5.80 -13.31 17.17
C ARG A 205 6.56 -13.48 15.87
N LYS A 206 7.89 -13.57 15.91
CA LYS A 206 8.69 -13.88 14.71
C LYS A 206 8.37 -15.26 14.15
N SER A 207 8.16 -16.28 14.98
CA SER A 207 7.76 -17.62 14.50
C SER A 207 6.36 -17.64 13.91
N LEU A 208 5.41 -16.90 14.49
CA LEU A 208 4.08 -16.73 13.89
C LEU A 208 4.15 -16.04 12.51
N LYS A 209 5.03 -15.04 12.33
CA LYS A 209 5.28 -14.43 11.00
C LYS A 209 5.85 -15.43 9.99
N LYS A 210 6.62 -16.41 10.47
CA LYS A 210 7.19 -17.49 9.67
C LYS A 210 6.25 -18.68 9.50
N LYS A 211 5.04 -18.66 10.10
CA LYS A 211 4.06 -19.74 9.93
C LYS A 211 3.75 -19.85 8.45
N ASP A 212 4.05 -21.02 7.92
CA ASP A 212 3.92 -21.31 6.50
C ASP A 212 2.55 -21.95 6.25
N GLU A 213 1.54 -21.08 6.24
CA GLU A 213 0.15 -21.46 5.99
C GLU A 213 0.01 -22.01 4.56
N LYS A 214 -0.66 -23.16 4.43
CA LYS A 214 -1.07 -23.70 3.14
C LYS A 214 -2.36 -23.01 2.73
N LEU A 215 -2.37 -22.42 1.54
CA LEU A 215 -3.52 -21.78 0.93
C LEU A 215 -3.96 -22.63 -0.26
N GLU A 216 -5.26 -22.86 -0.36
CA GLU A 216 -5.88 -23.62 -1.44
C GLU A 216 -6.78 -22.70 -2.25
N CYS A 217 -6.68 -22.81 -3.57
CA CYS A 217 -7.49 -22.01 -4.47
C CYS A 217 -8.84 -22.71 -4.72
N PRO A 218 -9.98 -22.09 -4.40
CA PRO A 218 -11.29 -22.71 -4.62
C PRO A 218 -11.67 -22.83 -6.11
N ASN A 219 -10.93 -22.18 -7.01
CA ASN A 219 -11.25 -22.16 -8.44
C ASN A 219 -10.41 -23.14 -9.27
N CYS A 220 -9.16 -23.40 -8.89
CA CYS A 220 -8.26 -24.24 -9.69
C CYS A 220 -7.57 -25.33 -8.86
N GLU A 221 -8.00 -25.50 -7.60
CA GLU A 221 -7.52 -26.48 -6.62
C GLU A 221 -6.01 -26.42 -6.33
N HIS A 222 -5.34 -25.39 -6.85
CA HIS A 222 -3.92 -25.22 -6.68
C HIS A 222 -3.61 -24.86 -5.23
N THR A 223 -2.81 -25.71 -4.58
CA THR A 223 -2.32 -25.50 -3.22
C THR A 223 -0.92 -24.90 -3.24
N PHE A 224 -0.72 -23.83 -2.48
CA PHE A 224 0.59 -23.17 -2.35
C PHE A 224 0.83 -22.65 -0.94
N LYS A 225 2.10 -22.43 -0.61
CA LYS A 225 2.54 -21.99 0.72
C LYS A 225 2.67 -20.47 0.80
N TRP A 226 2.21 -19.87 1.90
CA TRP A 226 2.27 -18.41 2.10
C TRP A 226 3.70 -17.87 2.06
N GLN A 227 4.68 -18.55 2.66
CA GLN A 227 6.07 -18.07 2.63
C GLN A 227 6.67 -18.14 1.22
N ALA A 228 6.30 -19.13 0.43
CA ALA A 228 6.71 -19.23 -0.97
C ALA A 228 6.13 -18.05 -1.79
N TRP A 229 4.84 -17.76 -1.61
CA TRP A 229 4.20 -16.58 -2.22
C TRP A 229 4.87 -15.28 -1.75
N ARG A 230 5.07 -15.11 -0.44
CA ARG A 230 5.71 -13.92 0.17
C ARG A 230 7.13 -13.71 -0.34
N LYS A 231 7.90 -14.78 -0.55
CA LYS A 231 9.24 -14.73 -1.13
C LYS A 231 9.20 -14.26 -2.58
N SER A 232 8.22 -14.74 -3.37
CA SER A 232 8.06 -14.35 -4.78
C SER A 232 7.78 -12.85 -4.96
N VAL A 233 7.03 -12.23 -4.04
CA VAL A 233 6.63 -10.82 -4.11
C VAL A 233 7.58 -9.85 -3.41
N ARG A 234 8.72 -10.33 -2.89
CA ARG A 234 9.63 -9.50 -2.09
C ARG A 234 10.09 -8.24 -2.82
N SER A 235 10.31 -8.35 -4.14
CA SER A 235 10.75 -7.24 -5.00
C SER A 235 9.63 -6.25 -5.37
N LEU A 236 8.38 -6.51 -4.99
CA LEU A 236 7.22 -5.68 -5.27
C LEU A 236 6.70 -4.95 -4.02
N ARG A 237 7.29 -5.24 -2.85
CA ARG A 237 6.78 -4.75 -1.58
C ARG A 237 7.16 -3.29 -1.38
N THR A 238 6.15 -2.45 -1.18
CA THR A 238 6.31 -1.04 -0.83
C THR A 238 5.37 -0.64 0.31
N GLY A 239 5.81 0.32 1.12
CA GLY A 239 4.94 1.01 2.09
C GLY A 239 4.04 2.07 1.45
N ASN A 240 4.33 2.47 0.21
CA ASN A 240 3.60 3.51 -0.52
C ASN A 240 3.25 3.04 -1.95
N PRO A 241 2.11 2.35 -2.14
CA PRO A 241 1.69 1.88 -3.46
C PRO A 241 1.02 2.98 -4.32
N GLN A 242 0.82 4.19 -3.79
CA GLN A 242 0.03 5.22 -4.47
C GLN A 242 0.57 5.61 -5.86
N PRO A 243 1.89 5.81 -6.07
CA PRO A 243 2.41 6.13 -7.40
C PRO A 243 2.08 5.06 -8.44
N ALA A 244 2.12 3.78 -8.03
CA ALA A 244 1.79 2.66 -8.90
C ALA A 244 0.29 2.63 -9.25
N ARG A 245 -0.59 2.87 -8.27
CA ARG A 245 -2.04 2.95 -8.50
C ARG A 245 -2.41 4.10 -9.45
N ASP A 246 -1.85 5.29 -9.19
CA ASP A 246 -2.09 6.47 -10.02
C ASP A 246 -1.64 6.24 -11.47
N PHE A 247 -0.51 5.55 -11.67
CA PHE A 247 -0.02 5.24 -13.01
C PHE A 247 -0.93 4.26 -13.75
N VAL A 248 -1.35 3.16 -13.11
CA VAL A 248 -2.27 2.16 -13.71
C VAL A 248 -3.57 2.81 -14.16
N GLU A 249 -4.14 3.69 -13.34
CA GLU A 249 -5.40 4.37 -13.66
C GLU A 249 -5.24 5.36 -14.82
N LYS A 250 -4.19 6.18 -14.79
CA LYS A 250 -3.99 7.26 -15.77
C LYS A 250 -3.48 6.76 -17.11
N TRP A 251 -2.57 5.77 -17.12
CA TRP A 251 -1.98 5.23 -18.36
C TRP A 251 -3.03 4.77 -19.36
N ARG A 252 -4.09 4.09 -18.90
CA ARG A 252 -5.19 3.60 -19.74
C ARG A 252 -6.01 4.71 -20.40
N LYS A 253 -5.95 5.93 -19.85
CA LYS A 253 -6.68 7.10 -20.37
C LYS A 253 -5.85 7.89 -21.38
N CYS A 254 -4.54 7.65 -21.48
CA CYS A 254 -3.66 8.33 -22.42
C CYS A 254 -3.93 7.86 -23.87
N ARG A 255 -4.26 8.82 -24.76
CA ARG A 255 -4.56 8.55 -26.17
C ARG A 255 -3.45 9.01 -27.11
N THR A 256 -2.68 10.03 -26.74
CA THR A 256 -1.60 10.58 -27.59
C THR A 256 -0.21 10.20 -27.08
N PRO A 257 0.81 10.14 -27.96
CA PRO A 257 2.20 9.88 -27.56
C PRO A 257 2.69 10.87 -26.50
N GLN A 258 2.36 12.15 -26.65
CA GLN A 258 2.72 13.20 -25.68
C GLN A 258 2.08 12.95 -24.30
N GLN A 259 0.80 12.58 -24.24
CA GLN A 259 0.13 12.25 -22.97
C GLN A 259 0.80 11.05 -22.29
N ARG A 260 1.16 10.03 -23.07
CA ARG A 260 1.85 8.85 -22.56
C ARG A 260 3.24 9.22 -22.03
N MET A 261 3.99 10.06 -22.74
CA MET A 261 5.29 10.57 -22.28
C MET A 261 5.16 11.31 -20.94
N ILE A 262 4.21 12.25 -20.83
CA ILE A 262 3.94 13.00 -19.60
C ILE A 262 3.63 12.04 -18.44
N GLN A 263 2.87 10.98 -18.71
CA GLN A 263 2.50 10.01 -17.68
C GLN A 263 3.70 9.18 -17.20
N ILE A 264 4.61 8.79 -18.10
CA ILE A 264 5.89 8.14 -17.76
C ILE A 264 6.75 9.09 -16.93
N ASP A 265 6.90 10.34 -17.36
CA ASP A 265 7.70 11.35 -16.69
C ASP A 265 7.19 11.66 -15.27
N THR A 266 5.87 11.85 -15.13
CA THR A 266 5.23 12.06 -13.83
C THR A 266 5.53 10.92 -12.85
N LEU A 267 5.55 9.67 -13.32
CA LEU A 267 5.92 8.53 -12.49
C LEU A 267 7.39 8.63 -12.07
N LEU A 268 8.31 8.84 -13.02
CA LEU A 268 9.75 8.89 -12.75
C LEU A 268 10.11 10.02 -11.78
N GLN A 269 9.53 11.21 -11.93
CA GLN A 269 9.68 12.31 -10.97
C GLN A 269 9.16 11.94 -9.58
N THR A 270 8.02 11.25 -9.51
CA THR A 270 7.46 10.77 -8.22
C THR A 270 8.38 9.75 -7.56
N LEU A 271 9.05 8.91 -8.34
CA LEU A 271 10.02 7.93 -7.84
C LEU A 271 11.30 8.60 -7.36
N HIS A 272 11.77 9.63 -8.07
CA HIS A 272 12.94 10.43 -7.72
C HIS A 272 12.76 11.17 -6.40
N GLY A 273 11.62 11.86 -6.21
CA GLY A 273 11.35 12.65 -5.01
C GLY A 273 10.99 11.85 -3.73
N ARG A 274 10.78 10.52 -3.81
CA ARG A 274 10.23 9.70 -2.69
C ARG A 274 11.16 8.62 -2.13
N GLY A 275 12.48 8.76 -2.24
CA GLY A 275 13.44 7.84 -1.63
C GLY A 275 13.59 6.52 -2.41
N PRO A 276 13.84 5.36 -1.76
CA PRO A 276 14.27 4.12 -2.42
C PRO A 276 13.13 3.34 -3.10
N LEU A 277 12.18 4.03 -3.74
CA LEU A 277 11.10 3.39 -4.51
C LEU A 277 11.54 3.00 -5.91
N ALA A 278 12.41 3.79 -6.53
CA ALA A 278 12.86 3.58 -7.91
C ALA A 278 13.45 2.17 -8.19
N PRO A 279 14.20 1.52 -7.27
CA PRO A 279 14.68 0.14 -7.44
C PRO A 279 13.60 -0.94 -7.59
N LEU A 280 12.34 -0.64 -7.25
CA LEU A 280 11.21 -1.54 -7.45
C LEU A 280 10.73 -1.55 -8.91
N PHE A 281 11.01 -0.48 -9.66
CA PHE A 281 10.53 -0.25 -11.03
C PHE A 281 11.62 -0.44 -12.07
N ILE A 282 12.86 -0.03 -11.76
CA ILE A 282 13.96 0.05 -12.71
C ILE A 282 15.02 -1.00 -12.40
N ASP A 283 15.50 -1.70 -13.44
CA ASP A 283 16.47 -2.79 -13.31
C ASP A 283 17.91 -2.27 -13.26
N SER A 284 18.28 -1.65 -12.14
CA SER A 284 19.65 -1.18 -11.90
C SER A 284 19.94 -1.05 -10.40
N GLY A 285 21.21 -0.77 -10.06
CA GLY A 285 21.63 -0.47 -8.70
C GLY A 285 21.11 0.90 -8.26
N GLU A 286 20.80 1.07 -6.97
CA GLU A 286 20.18 2.28 -6.42
C GLU A 286 20.94 3.57 -6.79
N HIS A 287 22.27 3.55 -6.70
CA HIS A 287 23.13 4.68 -7.11
C HIS A 287 22.96 5.04 -8.59
N LYS A 288 23.05 4.04 -9.48
CA LYS A 288 22.91 4.23 -10.94
C LYS A 288 21.53 4.69 -11.35
N ILE A 289 20.48 4.27 -10.62
CA ILE A 289 19.11 4.75 -10.84
C ILE A 289 19.02 6.21 -10.46
N ARG A 290 19.59 6.60 -9.33
CA ARG A 290 19.56 7.99 -8.86
C ARG A 290 20.27 8.92 -9.84
N GLU A 291 21.51 8.58 -10.20
CA GLU A 291 22.30 9.28 -11.21
C GLU A 291 21.52 9.43 -12.52
N MET A 292 20.93 8.35 -13.04
CA MET A 292 20.10 8.42 -14.24
C MET A 292 18.91 9.37 -14.07
N LEU A 293 18.23 9.37 -12.93
CA LEU A 293 17.08 10.25 -12.72
C LEU A 293 17.52 11.71 -12.53
N ASP A 294 18.68 11.96 -11.95
CA ASP A 294 19.29 13.29 -11.84
C ASP A 294 19.63 13.84 -13.25
N ASP A 295 20.19 13.01 -14.14
CA ASP A 295 20.49 13.38 -15.54
C ASP A 295 19.24 13.70 -16.37
N LEU A 296 18.12 13.05 -16.06
CA LEU A 296 16.83 13.26 -16.74
C LEU A 296 16.08 14.49 -16.22
N ALA A 297 16.34 14.89 -14.97
CA ALA A 297 15.76 16.07 -14.34
C ALA A 297 16.53 17.36 -14.67
N SER A 298 17.76 17.22 -15.18
CA SER A 298 18.62 18.30 -15.69
C SER A 298 18.29 18.66 -17.13
#